data_AF-A0A4Q3HT39-F1
#
_entry.id   AF-A0A4Q3HT39-F1
#
_cell.length_a   1.000
_cell.length_b   1.000
_cell.length_c   1.000
_cell.angle_alpha   90.00
_cell.angle_beta   90.00
_cell.angle_gamma   90.00
#
_symmetry.space_group_name_H-M   'P 1'
#
loop_
_entity.id
_entity.type
_entity.pdbx_description
1 polymer ?
#
loop_
_entity_poly.entity_id
_entity_poly.type
_entity_poly.pdbx_seq_one_letter_code
_entity_poly.pdbx_strand_id
1 'polypeptide(L)'
;MKSRGQGAIMIVSSGAALIGIPGYTAYCASKSALTGFAEALQAESVGDGVTISLCFPPDTETPQFERELAKRPAQARALMGAAPPWKANAVAEKIVRGIDRRSKKVYFGFSITGLGLFGPLVKPFVAAWFSRRR
;
A
#
# COMPACT_ATOMS: atom_id res chain seq x y z
N MET A 1 3.54 21.82 12.93
CA MET A 1 2.19 21.55 12.39
C MET A 1 1.14 21.70 13.49
N LYS A 2 1.26 20.99 14.62
CA LYS A 2 0.36 21.15 15.78
C LYS A 2 0.23 22.59 16.28
N SER A 3 1.35 23.30 16.51
CA SER A 3 1.34 24.72 16.89
C SER A 3 0.66 25.65 15.88
N ARG A 4 0.60 25.26 14.60
CA ARG A 4 -0.09 25.99 13.53
C ARG A 4 -1.58 25.63 13.44
N GLY A 5 -2.05 24.59 14.14
CA GLY A 5 -3.41 24.07 14.06
C GLY A 5 -3.80 23.51 12.68
N GLN A 6 -2.82 23.24 11.82
CA GLN A 6 -3.08 22.74 10.46
C GLN A 6 -1.90 21.98 9.86
N GLY A 7 -2.22 20.96 9.07
CA GLY A 7 -1.29 20.30 8.16
C GLY A 7 -1.80 18.93 7.68
N ALA A 8 -1.03 18.30 6.80
CA ALA A 8 -1.30 16.94 6.33
C ALA A 8 0.01 16.15 6.22
N ILE A 9 -0.03 14.87 6.59
CA ILE A 9 1.08 13.91 6.45
C ILE A 9 0.56 12.74 5.64
N MET A 10 1.25 12.39 4.55
CA MET A 10 0.95 11.21 3.76
C MET A 10 2.05 10.17 3.93
N ILE A 11 1.68 9.02 4.45
CA ILE A 11 2.56 7.87 4.63
C ILE A 11 2.43 6.97 3.39
N VAL A 12 3.56 6.70 2.74
CA VAL A 12 3.60 5.85 1.54
C VAL A 12 3.86 4.39 1.93
N SER A 13 2.78 3.62 2.03
CA SER A 13 2.85 2.17 2.20
C SER A 13 3.01 1.46 0.85
N SER A 14 2.28 0.38 0.60
CA SER A 14 2.30 -0.39 -0.65
C SER A 14 1.09 -1.32 -0.72
N GLY A 15 0.67 -1.72 -1.92
CA GLY A 15 -0.23 -2.86 -2.09
C GLY A 15 0.29 -4.14 -1.41
N ALA A 16 1.62 -4.30 -1.28
CA ALA A 16 2.25 -5.39 -0.54
C ALA A 16 2.00 -5.36 0.98
N ALA A 17 1.42 -4.29 1.52
CA ALA A 17 0.94 -4.25 2.90
C ALA A 17 -0.40 -4.98 3.09
N LEU A 18 -1.13 -5.20 2.00
CA LEU A 18 -2.49 -5.75 2.05
C LEU A 18 -2.50 -7.27 1.94
N ILE A 19 -1.41 -7.87 1.45
CA ILE A 19 -1.29 -9.30 1.15
C ILE A 19 0.16 -9.75 1.30
N GLY A 20 0.38 -10.99 1.76
CA GLY A 20 1.72 -11.58 1.84
C GLY A 20 2.20 -12.03 0.46
N ILE A 21 3.36 -11.53 0.04
CA ILE A 21 3.97 -11.85 -1.26
C ILE A 21 5.23 -12.71 -1.03
N PRO A 22 5.32 -13.92 -1.61
CA PRO A 22 6.50 -14.77 -1.47
C PRO A 22 7.79 -14.05 -1.89
N GLY A 23 8.83 -14.10 -1.05
CA GLY A 23 10.10 -13.40 -1.31
C GLY A 23 10.13 -11.92 -0.88
N TYR A 24 9.02 -11.37 -0.39
CA TYR A 24 8.91 -9.99 0.09
C TYR A 24 8.64 -9.92 1.59
N THR A 25 8.93 -10.98 2.36
CA THR A 25 8.53 -11.10 3.78
C THR A 25 8.85 -9.86 4.60
N ALA A 26 10.11 -9.41 4.60
CA ALA A 26 10.52 -8.21 5.34
C ALA A 26 9.86 -6.93 4.79
N TYR A 27 9.70 -6.84 3.47
CA TYR A 27 9.05 -5.70 2.82
C TYR A 27 7.56 -5.61 3.17
N CYS A 28 6.81 -6.70 3.01
CA CYS A 28 5.41 -6.83 3.41
C CYS A 28 5.22 -6.49 4.89
N ALA A 29 6.10 -6.99 5.77
CA ALA A 29 6.04 -6.68 7.21
C ALA A 29 6.23 -5.18 7.45
N SER A 30 7.29 -4.59 6.89
CA SER A 30 7.58 -3.15 7.06
C SER A 30 6.44 -2.25 6.56
N LYS A 31 5.84 -2.58 5.41
CA LYS A 31 4.76 -1.78 4.82
C LYS A 31 3.42 -2.01 5.53
N SER A 32 3.16 -3.21 6.03
CA SER A 32 1.99 -3.51 6.87
C SER A 32 2.03 -2.74 8.19
N ALA A 33 3.20 -2.65 8.83
CA ALA A 33 3.39 -1.95 10.09
C ALA A 33 2.99 -0.47 10.02
N LEU A 34 3.15 0.16 8.84
CA LEU A 34 2.72 1.55 8.62
C LEU A 34 1.22 1.76 8.81
N THR A 35 0.39 0.72 8.67
CA THR A 35 -1.05 0.82 8.93
C THR A 35 -1.31 1.10 10.41
N GLY A 36 -0.75 0.27 11.30
CA GLY A 36 -0.90 0.46 12.74
C GLY A 36 -0.24 1.76 13.22
N PHE A 37 0.93 2.10 12.68
CA PHE A 37 1.58 3.37 12.96
C PHE A 37 0.70 4.57 12.56
N ALA A 38 0.13 4.56 11.35
CA ALA A 38 -0.72 5.64 10.88
C ALA A 38 -2.02 5.73 11.67
N GLU A 39 -2.60 4.60 12.09
CA GLU A 39 -3.83 4.57 12.89
C GLU A 39 -3.60 5.13 14.30
N ALA A 40 -2.49 4.76 14.95
CA ALA A 40 -2.08 5.34 16.24
C ALA A 40 -1.84 6.85 16.12
N LEU A 41 -1.04 7.28 15.14
CA LEU A 41 -0.72 8.70 14.95
C LEU A 41 -1.95 9.53 14.57
N GLN A 42 -2.92 8.96 13.84
CA GLN A 42 -4.22 9.59 13.60
C GLN A 42 -4.96 9.86 14.90
N ALA A 43 -5.03 8.88 15.80
CA ALA A 43 -5.70 9.03 17.10
C ALA A 43 -5.01 10.09 17.97
N GLU A 44 -3.67 10.09 18.00
CA GLU A 44 -2.86 11.07 18.73
C GLU A 44 -2.93 12.51 18.17
N SER A 45 -3.43 12.67 16.94
CA SER A 45 -3.54 13.96 16.25
C SER A 45 -4.98 14.51 16.20
N VAL A 46 -5.94 13.81 16.84
CA VAL A 46 -7.33 14.29 16.92
C VAL A 46 -7.37 15.64 17.63
N GLY A 47 -7.98 16.64 16.99
CA GLY A 47 -8.08 18.00 17.53
C GLY A 47 -6.92 18.93 17.14
N ASP A 48 -5.79 18.42 16.63
CA ASP A 48 -4.62 19.24 16.26
C ASP A 48 -4.74 19.92 14.87
N GLY A 49 -5.82 19.66 14.13
CA GLY A 49 -6.00 20.11 12.74
C GLY A 49 -5.04 19.46 11.72
N VAL A 50 -4.30 18.43 12.15
CA VAL A 50 -3.37 17.67 11.32
C VAL A 50 -4.05 16.39 10.81
N THR A 51 -4.06 16.21 9.49
CA THR A 51 -4.55 14.97 8.87
C THR A 51 -3.38 14.02 8.64
N ILE A 52 -3.52 12.78 9.10
CA ILE A 52 -2.59 11.70 8.79
C ILE A 52 -3.28 10.75 7.80
N SER A 53 -2.61 10.52 6.67
CA SER A 53 -3.10 9.76 5.54
C SER A 53 -2.15 8.62 5.21
N LEU A 54 -2.68 7.55 4.64
CA LEU A 54 -1.92 6.38 4.21
C LEU A 54 -2.27 6.02 2.77
N CYS A 55 -1.28 5.80 1.91
CA CYS A 55 -1.50 5.34 0.55
C CYS A 55 -0.88 3.96 0.29
N PHE A 56 -1.47 3.22 -0.64
CA PHE A 56 -1.08 1.85 -0.99
C PHE A 56 -0.74 1.72 -2.48
N PRO A 57 0.36 2.30 -2.97
CA PRO A 57 0.71 2.22 -4.39
C PRO A 57 0.93 0.76 -4.84
N PRO A 58 0.53 0.43 -6.08
CA PRO A 58 0.86 -0.85 -6.71
C PRO A 58 2.28 -0.79 -7.30
N ASP A 59 2.64 -1.80 -8.10
CA ASP A 59 3.84 -1.73 -8.95
C ASP A 59 3.83 -0.40 -9.74
N THR A 60 4.94 0.32 -9.66
CA THR A 60 5.08 1.68 -10.20
C THR A 60 6.32 1.75 -11.08
N GLU A 61 6.16 2.28 -12.29
CA GLU A 61 7.22 2.41 -13.29
C GLU A 61 8.33 3.32 -12.77
N THR A 62 9.41 2.69 -12.30
CA THR A 62 10.59 3.35 -11.73
C THR A 62 11.83 2.54 -12.08
N PRO A 63 13.02 3.15 -12.08
CA PRO A 63 14.27 2.39 -12.25
C PRO A 63 14.46 1.30 -11.19
N GLN A 64 13.87 1.46 -10.00
CA GLN A 64 13.89 0.43 -8.96
C GLN A 64 13.02 -0.78 -9.34
N PHE A 65 11.83 -0.56 -9.90
CA PHE A 65 10.93 -1.63 -10.33
C PHE A 65 11.59 -2.52 -11.39
N GLU A 66 12.25 -1.92 -12.39
CA GLU A 66 12.99 -2.67 -13.42
C GLU A 66 14.06 -3.59 -12.83
N ARG A 67 14.83 -3.09 -11.85
CA ARG A 67 15.85 -3.90 -11.16
C ARG A 67 15.26 -5.01 -10.30
N GLU A 68 14.08 -4.78 -9.75
CA GLU A 68 13.37 -5.71 -8.89
C GLU A 68 12.74 -6.85 -9.71
N LEU A 69 12.21 -6.56 -10.91
CA LEU A 69 11.67 -7.56 -11.83
C LEU A 69 12.65 -8.70 -12.12
N ALA A 70 13.95 -8.41 -12.24
CA ALA A 70 14.99 -9.42 -12.46
C ALA A 70 15.16 -10.38 -11.26
N LYS A 71 14.85 -9.92 -10.04
CA LYS A 71 15.03 -10.67 -8.79
C LYS A 71 13.73 -11.28 -8.26
N ARG A 72 12.59 -10.91 -8.85
CA ARG A 72 11.25 -11.35 -8.43
C ARG A 72 11.11 -12.88 -8.53
N PRO A 73 10.79 -13.59 -7.44
CA PRO A 73 10.56 -15.04 -7.50
C PRO A 73 9.35 -15.41 -8.38
N ALA A 74 9.37 -16.61 -8.96
CA ALA A 74 8.27 -17.10 -9.80
C ALA A 74 6.92 -17.11 -9.07
N GLN A 75 6.92 -17.43 -7.77
CA GLN A 75 5.74 -17.44 -6.92
C GLN A 75 5.15 -16.04 -6.72
N ALA A 76 6.01 -15.01 -6.58
CA ALA A 76 5.58 -13.62 -6.51
C ALA A 76 4.96 -13.17 -7.82
N ARG A 77 5.59 -13.49 -8.97
CA ARG A 77 5.04 -13.20 -10.30
C ARG A 77 3.65 -13.82 -10.49
N ALA A 78 3.48 -15.09 -10.09
CA ALA A 78 2.20 -15.78 -10.20
C ALA A 78 1.10 -15.14 -9.34
N LEU A 79 1.44 -14.63 -8.15
CA LEU A 79 0.48 -13.97 -7.26
C LEU A 79 0.13 -12.55 -7.72
N MET A 80 1.13 -11.75 -8.07
CA MET A 80 0.95 -10.35 -8.44
C MET A 80 0.33 -10.20 -9.84
N GLY A 81 0.39 -11.26 -10.64
CA GLY A 81 -0.19 -11.30 -11.98
C GLY A 81 0.60 -10.47 -12.99
N ALA A 82 -0.02 -10.25 -14.16
CA ALA A 82 0.57 -9.54 -15.29
C ALA A 82 -0.01 -8.13 -15.48
N ALA A 83 -0.64 -7.56 -14.44
CA ALA A 83 -1.16 -6.20 -14.53
C ALA A 83 0.01 -5.23 -14.78
N PRO A 84 -0.11 -4.31 -15.76
CA PRO A 84 0.94 -3.36 -16.04
C PRO A 84 1.19 -2.44 -14.83
N PRO A 85 2.44 -2.04 -14.59
CA PRO A 85 2.75 -1.06 -13.55
C PRO A 85 2.07 0.28 -13.83
N TRP A 86 1.83 1.06 -12.78
CA TRP A 86 1.34 2.42 -12.93
C TRP A 86 2.48 3.38 -13.29
N LYS A 87 2.20 4.38 -14.13
CA LYS A 87 3.13 5.49 -14.37
C LYS A 87 3.43 6.22 -13.07
N ALA A 88 4.70 6.55 -12.82
CA ALA A 88 5.12 7.28 -11.62
C ALA A 88 4.36 8.60 -11.41
N ASN A 89 4.15 9.37 -12.49
CA ASN A 89 3.39 10.62 -12.43
C ASN A 89 1.93 10.40 -12.02
N ALA A 90 1.27 9.37 -12.55
CA ALA A 90 -0.10 9.03 -12.17
C ALA A 90 -0.20 8.62 -10.69
N VAL A 91 0.82 7.93 -10.17
CA VAL A 91 0.90 7.60 -8.75
C VAL A 91 1.06 8.87 -7.92
N ALA A 92 2.01 9.73 -8.28
CA ALA A 92 2.27 10.99 -7.58
C ALA A 92 1.03 11.90 -7.56
N GLU A 93 0.38 12.11 -8.71
CA GLU A 93 -0.83 12.92 -8.83
C GLU A 93 -1.95 12.40 -7.92
N LYS A 94 -2.16 11.08 -7.87
CA LYS A 94 -3.19 10.50 -7.02
C LYS A 94 -2.86 10.64 -5.53
N ILE A 95 -1.58 10.58 -5.17
CA ILE A 95 -1.12 10.82 -3.79
C ILE A 95 -1.36 12.28 -3.40
N VAL A 96 -0.93 13.24 -4.24
CA VAL A 96 -1.13 14.69 -4.03
C VAL A 96 -2.62 15.00 -3.90
N ARG A 97 -3.45 14.50 -4.81
CA ARG A 97 -4.91 14.65 -4.73
C ARG A 97 -5.50 14.06 -3.44
N GLY A 98 -4.91 12.98 -2.92
CA GLY A 98 -5.27 12.39 -1.64
C GLY A 98 -4.95 13.30 -0.45
N ILE A 99 -3.79 13.97 -0.51
CA ILE A 99 -3.36 14.98 0.48
C ILE A 99 -4.33 16.16 0.46
N ASP A 100 -4.59 16.73 -0.72
CA ASP A 100 -5.48 17.89 -0.89
C ASP A 100 -6.89 17.62 -0.37
N ARG A 101 -7.38 16.39 -0.58
CA ARG A 101 -8.69 15.93 -0.10
C ARG A 101 -8.70 15.45 1.35
N ARG A 102 -7.57 15.49 2.05
CA ARG A 102 -7.42 14.96 3.42
C ARG A 102 -7.96 13.52 3.56
N SER A 103 -7.73 12.70 2.54
CA SER A 103 -8.22 11.32 2.49
C SER A 103 -7.45 10.45 3.48
N LYS A 104 -8.13 9.74 4.38
CA LYS A 104 -7.46 8.86 5.37
C LYS A 104 -6.67 7.72 4.72
N LYS A 105 -7.27 7.08 3.69
CA LYS A 105 -6.65 5.98 2.94
C LYS A 105 -6.77 6.23 1.44
N VAL A 106 -5.70 5.99 0.68
CA VAL A 106 -5.65 6.14 -0.79
C VAL A 106 -5.25 4.82 -1.43
N TYR A 107 -6.17 4.22 -2.17
CA TYR A 107 -5.99 2.97 -2.92
C TYR A 107 -5.94 3.23 -4.43
N PHE A 108 -5.36 2.30 -5.20
CA PHE A 108 -5.06 2.47 -6.62
C PHE A 108 -5.72 1.36 -7.45
N GLY A 109 -6.65 1.74 -8.33
CA GLY A 109 -7.41 0.78 -9.13
C GLY A 109 -8.33 -0.13 -8.31
N PHE A 110 -9.11 -0.97 -8.99
CA PHE A 110 -10.11 -1.81 -8.35
C PHE A 110 -9.49 -2.95 -7.52
N SER A 111 -8.37 -3.53 -7.97
CA SER A 111 -7.73 -4.66 -7.28
C SER A 111 -7.20 -4.29 -5.90
N ILE A 112 -6.38 -3.23 -5.80
CA ILE A 112 -5.83 -2.77 -4.52
C ILE A 112 -6.93 -2.22 -3.62
N THR A 113 -7.93 -1.54 -4.18
CA THR A 113 -9.08 -1.07 -3.40
C THR A 113 -9.87 -2.25 -2.81
N GLY A 114 -10.16 -3.27 -3.62
CA GLY A 114 -10.84 -4.48 -3.15
C GLY A 114 -10.04 -5.22 -2.09
N LEU A 115 -8.71 -5.38 -2.26
CA LEU A 115 -7.82 -5.96 -1.26
C LEU A 115 -7.79 -5.15 0.04
N GLY A 116 -7.83 -3.82 -0.06
CA GLY A 116 -7.83 -2.93 1.11
C GLY A 116 -9.11 -3.01 1.91
N LEU A 117 -10.26 -3.17 1.24
CA LEU A 117 -11.58 -3.22 1.87
C LEU A 117 -11.98 -4.63 2.33
N PHE A 118 -11.62 -5.65 1.55
CA PHE A 118 -12.07 -7.03 1.76
C PHE A 118 -10.92 -8.01 2.02
N GLY A 119 -9.73 -7.51 2.33
CA GLY A 119 -8.54 -8.31 2.60
C GLY A 119 -8.76 -9.50 3.55
N PRO A 120 -9.46 -9.33 4.70
CA PRO A 120 -9.75 -10.45 5.61
C PRO A 120 -10.52 -11.62 4.96
N LEU A 121 -11.38 -11.34 3.98
CA LEU A 121 -12.12 -12.37 3.23
C LEU A 121 -11.27 -13.00 2.13
N VAL A 122 -10.36 -12.24 1.51
CA VAL A 122 -9.53 -12.71 0.39
C VAL A 122 -8.32 -13.54 0.85
N LYS A 123 -7.69 -13.14 1.97
CA LYS A 123 -6.45 -13.77 2.48
C LYS A 123 -6.54 -15.29 2.71
N PRO A 124 -7.62 -15.85 3.29
CA PRO A 124 -7.75 -17.29 3.47
C PRO A 124 -7.69 -18.08 2.14
N PHE A 125 -8.32 -17.57 1.08
CA PHE A 125 -8.29 -18.23 -0.23
C PHE A 125 -6.90 -18.20 -0.85
N VAL A 126 -6.18 -17.09 -0.71
CA VAL A 126 -4.78 -16.98 -1.18
C VAL A 126 -3.89 -17.97 -0.43
N ALA A 127 -4.02 -18.04 0.90
CA ALA A 127 -3.27 -18.99 1.71
C ALA A 127 -3.56 -20.45 1.30
N ALA A 128 -4.85 -20.78 1.09
CA ALA A 128 -5.27 -22.11 0.64
C ALA A 128 -4.76 -22.45 -0.77
N TRP A 129 -4.67 -21.48 -1.67
CA TRP A 129 -4.11 -21.67 -3.02
C TRP A 129 -2.63 -22.03 -2.97
N PHE A 130 -1.85 -21.36 -2.11
CA PHE A 130 -0.44 -21.69 -1.92
C PHE A 130 -0.24 -23.05 -1.24
N SER A 131 -1.09 -23.41 -0.27
CA SER A 131 -0.97 -24.70 0.43
C SER A 131 -1.27 -25.90 -0.47
N ARG A 132 -2.11 -25.73 -1.50
CA ARG A 132 -2.43 -26.76 -2.51
C ARG A 132 -1.34 -26.97 -3.57
N ARG A 133 -0.33 -26.10 -3.63
CA ARG A 133 0.80 -26.19 -4.58
C ARG A 133 2.08 -26.73 -3.95
N ARG A 134 2.02 -27.15 -2.69
CA ARG A 134 3.06 -27.97 -2.04
C ARG A 134 2.74 -29.43 -2.29
#